data_AF-A0AAV5HZD2-F1
#
_entry.id   AF-A0AAV5HZD2-F1
#
_cell.length_a   1.000
_cell.length_b   1.000
_cell.length_c   1.000
_cell.angle_alpha   90.00
_cell.angle_beta   90.00
_cell.angle_gamma   90.00
#
_symmetry.space_group_name_H-M   'P 1'
#
loop_
_entity.id
_entity.type
_entity.pdbx_description
1 polymer ?
#
loop_
_entity_poly.entity_id
_entity_poly.type
_entity_poly.pdbx_seq_one_letter_code
_entity_poly.pdbx_strand_id
1 'polypeptide(L)'
;MAGSGHLQTFRLLRFLRSRNSADGHASYGIQMAVSLAIGFLFLGGGMRTFSTSNSSVAALLITLYPRLPTGPNDNRCHLQAFRHLYVLATEARWLQTVDVDTGLPVYAPLEITIRGTDHYLETSFCEVSPCILPERSIVSFNTS
;
A
#
# COMPACT_ATOMS: atom_id res chain seq x y z
N MET A 1 -3.84 -2.97 -3.20
CA MET A 1 -4.38 -3.07 -1.81
C MET A 1 -3.58 -2.27 -0.80
N ALA A 2 -2.26 -2.07 -0.98
CA ALA A 2 -1.55 -1.11 -0.14
C ALA A 2 -2.21 0.27 -0.28
N GLY A 3 -2.38 0.99 0.83
CA GLY A 3 -3.06 2.29 0.90
C GLY A 3 -4.59 2.28 0.77
N SER A 4 -5.22 1.19 0.30
CA SER A 4 -6.67 1.22 0.03
C SER A 4 -7.55 0.99 1.26
N GLY A 5 -6.99 0.66 2.42
CA GLY A 5 -7.79 0.44 3.64
C GLY A 5 -8.78 -0.73 3.56
N HIS A 6 -8.50 -1.75 2.76
CA HIS A 6 -9.46 -2.85 2.48
C HIS A 6 -9.96 -3.56 3.76
N LEU A 7 -11.26 -3.46 4.02
CA LEU A 7 -11.88 -3.86 5.29
C LEU A 7 -11.70 -5.35 5.62
N GLN A 8 -11.85 -6.24 4.63
CA GLN A 8 -11.74 -7.68 4.88
C GLN A 8 -10.31 -8.06 5.30
N THR A 9 -9.30 -7.47 4.64
CA THR A 9 -7.89 -7.66 4.98
C THR A 9 -7.58 -7.10 6.35
N PHE A 10 -8.13 -5.92 6.69
CA PHE A 10 -7.99 -5.36 8.03
C PHE A 10 -8.59 -6.26 9.12
N ARG A 11 -9.79 -6.82 8.89
CA ARG A 11 -10.43 -7.76 9.82
C ARG A 11 -9.56 -8.99 10.07
N LEU A 12 -9.00 -9.57 9.01
CA LEU A 12 -8.07 -10.69 9.11
C LEU A 12 -6.82 -10.33 9.93
N LEU A 13 -6.18 -9.21 9.62
CA LEU A 13 -4.99 -8.75 10.33
C LEU A 13 -5.27 -8.43 11.81
N ARG A 14 -6.45 -7.86 12.12
CA ARG A 14 -6.87 -7.59 13.49
C ARG A 14 -7.10 -8.89 14.27
N PHE A 15 -7.68 -9.91 13.63
CA PHE A 15 -7.84 -11.24 14.22
C PHE A 15 -6.48 -11.87 14.53
N LEU A 16 -5.54 -11.86 13.59
CA LEU A 16 -4.18 -12.37 13.79
C LEU A 16 -3.46 -11.63 14.92
N ARG A 17 -3.57 -10.31 14.97
CA ARG A 17 -3.00 -9.50 16.06
C ARG A 17 -3.58 -9.89 17.42
N SER A 18 -4.90 -10.05 17.52
CA SER A 18 -5.59 -10.43 18.77
C SER A 18 -5.17 -11.82 19.24
N ARG A 19 -5.07 -12.79 18.33
CA ARG A 19 -4.64 -14.15 18.64
C ARG A 19 -3.20 -14.18 19.16
N ASN A 20 -2.30 -13.43 18.52
CA ASN A 20 -0.90 -13.34 18.91
C ASN A 20 -0.71 -12.73 20.31
N SER A 21 -1.58 -11.81 20.72
CA SER A 21 -1.54 -11.23 22.07
C SER A 21 -2.08 -12.17 23.15
N ALA A 22 -3.04 -13.04 22.81
CA ALA A 22 -3.66 -13.96 23.76
C ALA A 22 -2.81 -15.21 24.04
N ASP A 23 -2.07 -15.70 23.06
CA ASP A 23 -1.39 -17.00 23.13
C ASP A 23 -0.04 -16.96 23.86
N GLY A 24 0.47 -15.78 24.26
CA GLY A 24 1.73 -15.61 25.01
C GLY A 24 3.03 -16.05 24.28
N HIS A 25 2.91 -16.79 23.18
CA HIS A 25 3.99 -17.43 22.42
C HIS A 25 4.28 -16.75 21.07
N ALA A 26 3.64 -15.62 20.76
CA ALA A 26 3.91 -14.93 19.51
C ALA A 26 5.30 -14.29 19.53
N SER A 27 6.20 -14.80 18.70
CA SER A 27 7.52 -14.20 18.47
C SER A 27 7.38 -12.73 18.06
N TYR A 28 8.27 -11.87 18.56
CA TYR A 28 8.33 -10.44 18.26
C TYR A 28 8.23 -10.16 16.75
N GLY A 29 8.90 -10.97 15.94
CA GLY A 29 8.87 -10.88 14.49
C GLY A 29 7.47 -11.02 13.88
N ILE A 30 6.62 -11.90 14.41
CA ILE A 30 5.25 -12.09 13.92
C ILE A 30 4.41 -10.85 14.24
N GLN A 31 4.53 -10.32 15.46
CA GLN A 31 3.83 -9.08 15.86
C GLN A 31 4.27 -7.90 14.98
N MET A 32 5.56 -7.82 14.67
CA MET A 32 6.11 -6.84 13.75
C MET A 32 5.53 -6.99 12.35
N ALA A 33 5.52 -8.21 11.79
CA ALA A 33 5.01 -8.47 10.45
C ALA A 33 3.52 -8.13 10.30
N VAL A 34 2.70 -8.48 11.30
CA VAL A 34 1.28 -8.11 11.33
C VAL A 34 1.11 -6.58 11.42
N SER A 35 1.92 -5.91 12.25
CA SER A 35 1.88 -4.45 12.38
C SER A 35 2.29 -3.74 11.09
N LEU A 36 3.32 -4.25 10.41
CA LEU A 36 3.78 -3.76 9.10
C LEU A 36 2.71 -3.94 8.03
N ALA A 37 2.05 -5.12 7.98
CA ALA A 37 0.96 -5.38 7.05
C ALA A 37 -0.24 -4.43 7.26
N ILE A 38 -0.60 -4.13 8.52
CA ILE A 38 -1.62 -3.13 8.84
C ILE A 38 -1.15 -1.73 8.38
N GLY A 39 0.11 -1.39 8.63
CA GLY A 39 0.71 -0.13 8.17
C GLY A 39 0.67 0.03 6.65
N PHE A 40 0.92 -1.05 5.90
CA PHE A 40 0.86 -1.05 4.44
C PHE A 40 -0.57 -0.90 3.92
N LEU A 41 -1.56 -1.44 4.64
CA LEU A 41 -2.97 -1.28 4.29
C LEU A 41 -3.43 0.18 4.38
N PHE A 42 -2.93 0.92 5.39
CA PHE A 42 -3.23 2.34 5.63
C PHE A 42 -2.01 3.24 5.37
N LEU A 43 -1.24 2.91 4.32
CA LEU A 43 -0.01 3.60 4.01
C LEU A 43 -0.26 5.09 3.78
N GLY A 44 0.42 5.96 4.54
CA GLY A 44 0.22 7.40 4.49
C GLY A 44 -1.23 7.83 4.79
N GLY A 45 -1.94 7.13 5.69
CA GLY A 45 -3.35 7.40 6.00
C GLY A 45 -4.32 6.96 4.89
N GLY A 46 -3.86 6.17 3.93
CA GLY A 46 -4.60 5.78 2.74
C GLY A 46 -4.42 6.72 1.54
N MET A 47 -3.48 7.65 1.63
CA MET A 47 -3.16 8.59 0.54
C MET A 47 -1.96 8.14 -0.31
N ARG A 48 -1.25 7.09 0.12
CA ARG A 48 -0.03 6.61 -0.54
C ARG A 48 -0.09 5.13 -0.85
N THR A 49 0.61 4.72 -1.90
CA THR A 49 0.72 3.33 -2.33
C THR A 49 2.13 3.01 -2.78
N PHE A 50 2.42 1.73 -2.98
CA PHE A 50 3.72 1.29 -3.48
C PHE A 50 3.81 1.34 -5.00
N SER A 51 4.93 1.82 -5.49
CA SER A 51 5.31 1.78 -6.89
C SER A 51 5.96 0.46 -7.27
N THR A 52 5.88 0.08 -8.55
CA THR A 52 6.54 -1.13 -9.06
C THR A 52 7.82 -0.85 -9.86
N SER A 53 8.38 0.37 -9.74
CA SER A 53 9.67 0.71 -10.33
C SER A 53 10.83 -0.13 -9.76
N ASN A 54 11.88 -0.36 -10.56
CA ASN A 54 13.03 -1.20 -10.15
C ASN A 54 13.64 -0.79 -8.80
N SER A 55 13.75 0.52 -8.53
CA SER A 55 14.23 1.04 -7.25
C SER A 55 13.26 0.77 -6.10
N SER A 56 11.96 0.87 -6.34
CA SER A 56 10.91 0.59 -5.35
C SER A 56 10.88 -0.89 -5.00
N VAL A 57 11.01 -1.77 -6.00
CA VAL A 57 11.11 -3.21 -5.79
C VAL A 57 12.37 -3.55 -4.99
N ALA A 58 13.52 -2.96 -5.32
CA ALA A 58 14.76 -3.16 -4.55
C ALA A 58 14.60 -2.73 -3.09
N ALA A 59 14.00 -1.56 -2.83
CA ALA A 59 13.72 -1.10 -1.48
C ALA A 59 12.74 -2.03 -0.75
N LEU A 60 11.70 -2.51 -1.42
CA LEU A 60 10.74 -3.45 -0.84
C LEU A 60 11.38 -4.79 -0.50
N LEU A 61 12.24 -5.34 -1.35
CA LEU A 61 12.98 -6.58 -1.08
C LEU A 61 13.83 -6.48 0.19
N ILE A 62 14.49 -5.33 0.38
CA ILE A 62 15.26 -5.08 1.59
C ILE A 62 14.33 -5.03 2.80
N THR A 63 13.17 -4.37 2.70
CA THR A 63 12.26 -4.18 3.85
C THR A 63 11.50 -5.43 4.26
N LEU A 64 11.11 -6.22 3.27
CA LEU A 64 10.29 -7.43 3.38
C LEU A 64 11.15 -8.69 3.48
N TYR A 65 12.42 -8.55 3.87
CA TYR A 65 13.31 -9.68 4.03
C TYR A 65 12.64 -10.75 4.93
N PRO A 66 12.48 -12.00 4.44
CA PRO A 66 11.56 -12.98 5.03
C PRO A 66 12.00 -13.50 6.39
N ARG A 67 13.24 -13.23 6.80
CA ARG A 67 13.74 -13.59 8.12
C ARG A 67 13.37 -12.52 9.14
N LEU A 68 12.43 -12.86 10.02
CA LEU A 68 11.94 -11.97 11.06
C LEU A 68 12.82 -12.03 12.32
N PRO A 69 12.94 -10.92 13.08
CA PRO A 69 13.67 -10.90 14.35
C PRO A 69 12.99 -11.75 15.42
N THR A 70 13.80 -12.38 16.28
CA THR A 70 13.30 -13.09 17.46
C THR A 70 13.00 -12.17 18.64
N GLY A 71 13.67 -11.02 18.71
CA GLY A 71 13.47 -9.98 19.74
C GLY A 71 13.76 -8.57 19.22
N PRO A 72 13.47 -7.53 20.01
CA PRO A 72 13.55 -6.13 19.57
C PRO A 72 14.97 -5.67 19.19
N ASN A 73 15.99 -6.24 19.84
CA ASN A 73 17.41 -5.94 19.56
C ASN A 73 18.09 -7.00 18.67
N ASP A 74 17.32 -7.91 18.08
CA ASP A 74 17.86 -8.97 17.22
C ASP A 74 18.11 -8.44 15.79
N ASN A 75 19.39 -8.15 15.51
CA ASN A 75 19.89 -7.71 14.22
C ASN A 75 20.81 -8.75 13.56
N ARG A 76 20.84 -10.00 14.05
CA ARG A 76 21.82 -11.01 13.60
C ARG A 76 21.72 -11.35 12.12
N CYS A 77 20.51 -11.37 11.58
CA CYS A 77 20.28 -11.81 10.21
C CYS A 77 19.76 -10.71 9.28
N HIS A 78 19.23 -9.63 9.84
CA HIS A 78 18.72 -8.48 9.11
C HIS A 78 18.64 -7.29 10.05
N LEU A 79 19.14 -6.14 9.63
CA LEU A 79 19.11 -4.91 10.42
C LEU A 79 17.68 -4.36 10.49
N GLN A 80 17.13 -4.14 11.69
CA GLN A 80 15.76 -3.65 11.84
C GLN A 80 15.50 -2.31 11.14
N ALA A 81 16.51 -1.42 11.07
CA ALA A 81 16.37 -0.11 10.42
C ALA A 81 16.00 -0.22 8.93
N PHE A 82 16.47 -1.26 8.24
CA PHE A 82 16.17 -1.49 6.82
C PHE A 82 14.70 -1.79 6.56
N ARG A 83 13.94 -2.21 7.58
CA ARG A 83 12.50 -2.41 7.46
C ARG A 83 11.73 -1.11 7.26
N HIS A 84 12.36 0.06 7.44
CA HIS A 84 11.75 1.37 7.16
C HIS A 84 12.03 1.89 5.75
N LEU A 85 12.86 1.20 4.94
CA LEU A 85 13.15 1.62 3.57
C LEU A 85 11.92 1.54 2.64
N TYR A 86 10.79 0.99 3.09
CA TYR A 86 9.56 0.92 2.29
C TYR A 86 9.09 2.32 1.92
N VAL A 87 9.48 3.34 2.71
CA VAL A 87 9.21 4.76 2.46
C VAL A 87 9.73 5.18 1.07
N LEU A 88 10.87 4.65 0.63
CA LEU A 88 11.44 4.94 -0.69
C LEU A 88 10.60 4.37 -1.85
N ALA A 89 9.83 3.32 -1.58
CA ALA A 89 8.91 2.72 -2.54
C ALA A 89 7.51 3.37 -2.51
N THR A 90 7.27 4.30 -1.59
CA THR A 90 5.95 4.95 -1.46
C THR A 90 5.80 6.09 -2.45
N GLU A 91 4.65 6.11 -3.12
CA GLU A 91 4.24 7.17 -4.04
C GLU A 91 2.86 7.72 -3.67
N ALA A 92 2.67 9.02 -3.88
CA ALA A 92 1.38 9.67 -3.74
C ALA A 92 0.60 9.55 -5.05
N ARG A 93 -0.32 8.59 -5.10
CA ARG A 93 -1.25 8.36 -6.23
C ARG A 93 -2.72 8.61 -5.84
N TRP A 94 -2.93 9.26 -4.70
CA TRP A 94 -4.26 9.66 -4.28
C TRP A 94 -4.74 10.86 -5.10
N LEU A 95 -5.96 10.75 -5.62
CA LEU A 95 -6.63 11.76 -6.42
C LEU A 95 -7.85 12.28 -5.65
N GLN A 96 -7.92 13.59 -5.52
CA GLN A 96 -9.08 14.28 -4.96
C GLN A 96 -9.55 15.34 -5.95
N THR A 97 -10.84 15.33 -6.24
CA THR A 97 -11.48 16.39 -7.03
C THR A 97 -11.94 17.49 -6.09
N VAL A 98 -11.76 18.72 -6.56
CA VAL A 98 -12.15 19.93 -5.85
C VAL A 98 -13.09 20.68 -6.77
N ASP A 99 -14.20 21.16 -6.21
CA ASP A 99 -15.13 22.02 -6.93
C ASP A 99 -14.49 23.38 -7.20
N VAL A 100 -14.59 23.85 -8.44
CA VAL A 100 -13.93 25.08 -8.91
C VAL A 100 -14.55 26.32 -8.26
N ASP A 101 -15.87 26.30 -8.03
CA ASP A 101 -16.59 27.46 -7.52
C ASP A 101 -16.43 27.62 -6.00
N THR A 102 -16.52 26.51 -5.25
CA THR A 102 -16.44 26.54 -3.77
C THR A 102 -15.05 26.27 -3.21
N GLY A 103 -14.14 25.68 -4.00
CA GLY A 103 -12.83 25.23 -3.52
C GLY A 103 -12.91 24.06 -2.53
N LEU A 104 -14.08 23.42 -2.38
CA LEU A 104 -14.29 22.30 -1.46
C LEU A 104 -14.05 20.95 -2.16
N PRO A 105 -13.59 19.93 -1.42
CA PRO A 105 -13.44 18.59 -1.97
C PRO A 105 -14.80 17.98 -2.27
N VAL A 106 -14.96 17.45 -3.48
CA VAL A 106 -16.21 16.85 -3.96
C VAL A 106 -15.95 15.45 -4.48
N TYR A 107 -16.93 14.57 -4.34
CA TYR A 107 -16.92 13.23 -4.93
C TYR A 107 -17.36 13.32 -6.39
N ALA A 108 -16.52 12.87 -7.31
CA ALA A 108 -16.79 12.89 -8.73
C ALA A 108 -16.50 11.51 -9.35
N PRO A 109 -17.35 11.03 -10.28
CA PRO A 109 -17.05 9.83 -11.04
C PRO A 109 -15.90 10.13 -12.02
N LEU A 110 -14.97 9.18 -12.12
CA LEU A 110 -13.78 9.22 -12.96
C LEU A 110 -13.75 7.97 -13.81
N GLU A 111 -13.59 8.13 -15.12
CA GLU A 111 -13.30 7.02 -16.01
C GLU A 111 -11.79 6.90 -16.19
N ILE A 112 -11.24 5.76 -15.80
CA ILE A 112 -9.81 5.46 -15.87
C ILE A 112 -9.60 4.42 -16.97
N THR A 113 -8.75 4.76 -17.94
CA THR A 113 -8.34 3.83 -19.00
C THR A 113 -6.95 3.27 -18.70
N ILE A 114 -6.86 1.94 -18.61
CA ILE A 114 -5.58 1.22 -18.50
C ILE A 114 -5.17 0.79 -19.90
N ARG A 115 -3.98 1.22 -20.32
CA ARG A 115 -3.37 0.87 -21.60
C ARG A 115 -3.15 -0.63 -21.69
N GLY A 116 -3.58 -1.24 -22.79
CA GLY A 116 -3.30 -2.64 -23.08
C GLY A 116 -1.79 -2.91 -23.17
N THR A 117 -1.38 -4.08 -22.70
CA THR A 117 -0.03 -4.62 -22.86
C THR A 117 -0.13 -6.05 -23.41
N ASP A 118 0.99 -6.71 -23.70
CA ASP A 118 0.99 -8.11 -24.17
C ASP A 118 0.28 -9.09 -23.20
N HIS A 119 0.11 -8.68 -21.94
CA HIS A 119 -0.53 -9.49 -20.89
C HIS A 119 -2.02 -9.24 -20.72
N TYR A 120 -2.56 -8.09 -21.19
CA TYR A 120 -3.97 -7.74 -21.02
C TYR A 120 -4.42 -6.70 -22.04
N LEU A 121 -5.67 -6.81 -22.48
CA LEU A 121 -6.28 -5.83 -23.37
C LEU A 121 -6.52 -4.50 -22.65
N GLU A 122 -6.69 -3.43 -23.44
CA GLU A 122 -7.09 -2.13 -22.93
C GLU A 122 -8.44 -2.25 -22.21
N THR A 123 -8.51 -1.71 -20.99
CA THR A 123 -9.72 -1.79 -20.15
C THR A 123 -10.00 -0.43 -19.52
N SER A 124 -11.26 -0.02 -19.57
CA SER A 124 -11.75 1.15 -18.85
C SER A 124 -12.60 0.72 -17.66
N PHE A 125 -12.50 1.48 -16.57
CA PHE A 125 -13.36 1.29 -15.40
C PHE A 125 -13.67 2.63 -14.76
N CYS A 126 -14.81 2.68 -14.08
CA CYS A 126 -15.26 3.88 -13.38
C CYS A 126 -14.95 3.76 -11.89
N GLU A 127 -14.28 4.77 -11.35
CA GLU A 127 -14.12 4.96 -9.90
C GLU A 127 -14.70 6.30 -9.46
N VAL A 128 -14.90 6.47 -8.16
CA VAL A 128 -15.39 7.73 -7.58
C VAL A 128 -14.26 8.31 -6.73
N SER A 129 -13.89 9.57 -6.99
CA SER A 129 -12.94 10.29 -6.15
C SER A 129 -13.53 10.53 -4.76
N PRO A 130 -12.71 10.57 -3.67
CA PRO A 130 -11.27 10.40 -3.66
C PRO A 130 -10.86 8.93 -3.75
N CYS A 131 -9.94 8.63 -4.66
CA CYS A 131 -9.46 7.26 -4.89
C CYS A 131 -7.96 7.22 -5.15
N ILE A 132 -7.40 6.01 -5.17
CA ILE A 132 -5.99 5.78 -5.45
C ILE A 132 -5.88 5.32 -6.90
N LEU A 133 -5.14 6.09 -7.69
CA LEU A 133 -4.91 5.75 -9.09
C LEU A 133 -3.92 4.58 -9.25
N PRO A 134 -4.07 3.79 -10.33
CA PRO A 134 -3.05 2.84 -10.76
C PRO A 134 -1.74 3.56 -11.16
N GLU A 135 -0.73 2.78 -11.53
CA GLU A 135 0.58 3.33 -11.87
C GLU A 135 0.52 4.24 -13.09
N ARG A 136 1.19 5.40 -13.03
CA ARG A 136 1.11 6.41 -14.10
C ARG A 136 1.64 5.91 -15.44
N SER A 137 2.50 4.89 -15.44
CA SER A 137 3.05 4.24 -16.63
C SER A 137 1.98 3.52 -17.45
N ILE A 138 0.93 3.00 -16.80
CA ILE A 138 -0.13 2.20 -17.44
C ILE A 138 -1.42 2.99 -17.68
N VAL A 139 -1.57 4.18 -17.09
CA VAL A 139 -2.78 5.01 -17.22
C VAL A 139 -2.67 5.94 -18.41
N SER A 140 -3.66 5.91 -19.30
CA SER A 140 -3.94 6.97 -20.27
C SER A 140 -5.06 7.86 -19.75
N PHE A 141 -4.89 9.17 -19.94
CA PHE A 141 -6.00 10.11 -19.91
C PHE A 141 -6.30 10.48 -21.36
N ASN A 142 -7.46 10.09 -21.87
CA ASN A 142 -7.96 10.65 -23.12
C ASN A 142 -8.42 12.07 -22.81
N THR A 143 -7.58 13.06 -23.13
CA THR A 143 -8.02 14.45 -23.21
C THR A 143 -8.71 14.63 -24.55
N SER A 144 -10.04 14.75 -24.52
CA SER A 144 -10.86 15.23 -25.63
C SER A 144 -10.57 16.70 -25.95
#